data_AF-A0A1G8JLL2-F1
#
_entry.id   AF-A0A1G8JLL2-F1
#
_cell.length_a   1.000
_cell.length_b   1.000
_cell.length_c   1.000
_cell.angle_alpha   90.00
_cell.angle_beta   90.00
_cell.angle_gamma   90.00
#
_symmetry.space_group_name_H-M   'P 1'
#
loop_
_entity.id
_entity.type
_entity.pdbx_description
1 polymer ?
#
loop_
_entity_poly.entity_id
_entity_poly.type
_entity_poly.pdbx_seq_one_letter_code
_entity_poly.pdbx_strand_id
1 'polypeptide(L)'
;MIHRSIHEDARNVARQIATTLEYQRSCCERKKVEMLFAHLKSILRLDRLRLRGLTGATDEFTLAGIAQNLRRMAKLTSQGPPFNRIGAPA
;
A
#
# COMPACT_ATOMS: atom_id res chain seq x y z
N MET A 1 -30.18 20.17 -27.39
CA MET A 1 -29.66 20.71 -26.12
C MET A 1 -29.41 19.55 -25.18
N ILE A 2 -28.17 19.32 -24.75
CA ILE A 2 -27.88 18.23 -23.79
C ILE A 2 -28.11 18.80 -22.39
N HIS A 3 -29.11 18.28 -21.69
CA HIS A 3 -29.39 18.70 -20.32
C HIS A 3 -28.28 18.19 -19.41
N ARG A 4 -27.73 19.05 -18.54
CA ARG A 4 -26.75 18.61 -17.56
C ARG A 4 -27.42 17.67 -16.56
N SER A 5 -26.65 16.74 -16.03
CA SER A 5 -27.16 15.84 -15.00
C SER A 5 -27.54 16.60 -13.73
N ILE A 6 -28.54 16.10 -13.01
CA ILE A 6 -28.94 16.59 -11.69
C ILE A 6 -27.80 16.58 -10.65
N HIS A 7 -26.73 15.80 -10.86
CA HIS A 7 -25.57 15.70 -9.97
C HIS A 7 -24.38 16.59 -10.39
N GLU A 8 -24.60 17.50 -11.35
CA GLU A 8 -23.49 18.26 -11.91
C GLU A 8 -22.79 19.15 -10.89
N ASP A 9 -23.53 19.69 -9.93
CA ASP A 9 -22.97 20.52 -8.85
C ASP A 9 -22.02 19.70 -7.96
N ALA A 10 -22.42 18.50 -7.56
CA ALA A 10 -21.56 17.58 -6.80
C ALA A 10 -20.29 17.20 -7.61
N ARG A 11 -20.43 17.01 -8.93
CA ARG A 11 -19.28 16.73 -9.81
C ARG A 11 -18.36 17.93 -9.96
N ASN A 12 -18.88 19.15 -10.02
CA ASN A 12 -18.07 20.37 -10.04
C ASN A 12 -17.22 20.47 -8.76
N VAL A 13 -17.80 20.21 -7.59
CA VAL A 13 -17.06 20.16 -6.32
C VAL A 13 -15.95 19.09 -6.37
N ALA A 14 -16.26 17.88 -6.81
CA ALA A 14 -15.26 16.81 -6.93
C ALA A 14 -14.12 17.19 -7.89
N ARG A 15 -14.41 17.85 -9.02
CA ARG A 15 -13.39 18.34 -9.97
C ARG A 15 -12.51 19.43 -9.36
N GLN A 16 -13.10 20.36 -8.61
CA GLN A 16 -12.34 21.40 -7.90
C GLN A 16 -11.39 20.77 -6.88
N ILE A 17 -11.88 19.84 -6.06
CA ILE A 17 -11.04 19.10 -5.09
C ILE A 17 -9.91 18.36 -5.82
N ALA A 18 -10.20 17.73 -6.97
CA ALA A 18 -9.22 16.97 -7.72
C ALA A 18 -8.02 17.81 -8.22
N THR A 19 -8.18 19.13 -8.35
CA THR A 19 -7.09 20.04 -8.74
C THR A 19 -6.20 20.50 -7.58
N THR A 20 -6.55 20.18 -6.35
CA THR A 20 -5.80 20.60 -5.16
C THR A 20 -4.54 19.76 -4.93
N LEU A 21 -3.50 20.35 -4.36
CA LEU A 21 -2.27 19.65 -3.99
C LEU A 21 -2.51 18.66 -2.85
N GLU A 22 -3.43 18.99 -1.94
CA GLU A 22 -3.85 18.15 -0.82
C GLU A 22 -4.49 16.87 -1.32
N TYR A 23 -5.34 16.94 -2.35
CA TYR A 23 -5.93 15.77 -2.96
C TYR A 23 -4.87 14.89 -3.64
N GLN A 24 -3.91 15.49 -4.34
CA GLN A 24 -2.81 14.74 -4.94
C GLN A 24 -1.99 14.00 -3.87
N ARG A 25 -1.64 14.67 -2.77
CA ARG A 25 -0.95 14.05 -1.63
C ARG A 25 -1.76 12.90 -1.04
N SER A 26 -3.05 13.13 -0.80
CA SER A 26 -3.98 12.10 -0.29
C SER A 26 -4.03 10.87 -1.21
N CYS A 27 -4.07 11.06 -2.53
CA CYS A 27 -4.03 9.96 -3.50
C CYS A 27 -2.72 9.16 -3.41
N CYS A 28 -1.59 9.84 -3.28
CA CYS A 28 -0.29 9.18 -3.11
C CYS A 28 -0.26 8.34 -1.81
N GLU A 29 -0.73 8.88 -0.69
CA GLU A 29 -0.78 8.16 0.58
C GLU A 29 -1.75 6.97 0.51
N ARG A 30 -2.93 7.14 -0.09
CA ARG A 30 -3.88 6.04 -0.30
C ARG A 30 -3.27 4.92 -1.14
N LYS A 31 -2.54 5.24 -2.21
CA LYS A 31 -1.87 4.24 -3.05
C LYS A 31 -0.84 3.43 -2.26
N LYS A 32 -0.11 4.04 -1.32
CA LYS A 32 0.82 3.30 -0.44
C LYS A 32 0.09 2.27 0.41
N VAL A 33 -1.04 2.65 1.02
CA VAL A 33 -1.87 1.75 1.82
C VAL A 33 -2.45 0.64 0.95
N GLU A 34 -3.02 0.96 -0.21
CA GLU A 34 -3.56 -0.02 -1.15
C GLU A 34 -2.52 -1.06 -1.58
N MET A 35 -1.29 -0.61 -1.86
CA MET A 35 -0.17 -1.50 -2.19
C MET A 35 0.23 -2.39 -1.02
N LEU A 36 0.22 -1.88 0.22
CA LEU A 36 0.45 -2.72 1.41
C LEU A 36 -0.60 -3.83 1.50
N PHE A 37 -1.88 -3.50 1.37
CA PHE A 37 -2.96 -4.49 1.38
C PHE A 37 -2.85 -5.49 0.22
N ALA A 38 -2.48 -5.06 -0.98
CA ALA A 38 -2.22 -5.95 -2.10
C ALA A 38 -1.09 -6.94 -1.77
N HIS A 39 0.01 -6.47 -1.17
CA HIS A 39 1.10 -7.34 -0.75
C HIS A 39 0.68 -8.34 0.35
N LEU A 40 -0.12 -7.92 1.32
CA LEU A 40 -0.65 -8.82 2.36
C LEU A 40 -1.46 -9.96 1.72
N LYS A 41 -2.36 -9.65 0.79
CA LYS A 41 -3.15 -10.67 0.08
C LYS A 41 -2.27 -11.59 -0.76
N SER A 42 -1.39 -11.04 -1.60
CA SER A 42 -0.60 -11.87 -2.53
C SER A 42 0.47 -12.72 -1.85
N ILE A 43 1.11 -12.23 -0.78
CA ILE A 43 2.24 -12.93 -0.13
C ILE A 43 1.79 -13.72 1.08
N LEU A 44 0.96 -13.13 1.94
CA LEU A 44 0.51 -13.75 3.20
C LEU A 44 -0.83 -14.47 3.04
N ARG A 45 -1.46 -14.42 1.84
CA ARG A 45 -2.75 -15.05 1.55
C ARG A 45 -3.84 -14.63 2.55
N LEU A 46 -3.78 -13.36 2.97
CA LEU A 46 -4.73 -12.75 3.90
C LEU A 46 -6.03 -12.37 3.15
N ASP A 47 -6.70 -13.37 2.58
CA ASP A 47 -7.91 -13.19 1.78
C ASP A 47 -9.18 -13.10 2.64
N ARG A 48 -9.15 -13.66 3.84
CA ARG A 48 -10.26 -13.68 4.80
C ARG A 48 -9.74 -13.64 6.22
N LEU A 49 -10.39 -12.83 7.05
CA LEU A 49 -10.18 -12.81 8.50
C LEU A 49 -10.70 -14.11 9.12
N ARG A 50 -9.86 -14.75 9.92
CA ARG A 50 -10.12 -16.04 10.57
C ARG A 50 -10.60 -15.88 12.01
N LEU A 51 -10.24 -14.79 12.67
CA LEU A 51 -10.62 -14.43 14.03
C LEU A 51 -11.92 -13.61 13.98
N ARG A 52 -12.81 -13.90 14.93
CA ARG A 52 -14.14 -13.29 14.98
C ARG A 52 -14.11 -11.95 15.69
N GLY A 53 -14.92 -11.00 15.20
CA GLY A 53 -15.11 -9.69 15.81
C GLY A 53 -14.04 -8.67 15.45
N LEU A 54 -14.26 -7.42 15.85
CA LEU A 54 -13.34 -6.30 15.56
C LEU A 54 -11.96 -6.52 16.19
N THR A 55 -11.92 -7.05 17.42
CA THR A 55 -10.65 -7.40 18.10
C THR A 55 -9.86 -8.44 17.31
N GLY A 56 -10.53 -9.49 16.83
CA GLY A 56 -9.89 -10.51 16.00
C GLY A 56 -9.33 -9.93 14.69
N ALA A 57 -10.07 -9.02 14.06
CA ALA A 57 -9.58 -8.31 12.87
C ALA A 57 -8.31 -7.49 13.18
N THR A 58 -8.30 -6.75 14.29
CA THR A 58 -7.14 -5.97 14.72
C THR A 58 -5.92 -6.85 14.96
N ASP A 59 -6.08 -7.99 15.63
CA ASP A 59 -5.00 -8.93 15.90
C ASP A 59 -4.42 -9.52 14.61
N GLU A 60 -5.28 -9.93 13.67
CA GLU A 60 -4.84 -10.49 12.39
C GLU A 60 -4.05 -9.47 11.55
N PHE A 61 -4.53 -8.23 11.45
CA PHE A 61 -3.78 -7.19 10.73
C PHE A 61 -2.46 -6.85 11.42
N THR A 62 -2.43 -6.88 12.75
CA THR A 62 -1.20 -6.66 13.52
C THR A 62 -0.18 -7.76 13.23
N LEU A 63 -0.58 -9.04 13.29
CA LEU A 63 0.30 -10.16 12.94
C LEU A 63 0.74 -10.10 11.46
N ALA A 64 -0.16 -9.77 10.55
CA ALA A 64 0.18 -9.66 9.12
C ALA A 64 1.20 -8.54 8.85
N GLY A 65 1.05 -7.40 9.53
CA GLY A 65 2.03 -6.32 9.51
C GLY A 65 3.39 -6.73 10.07
N ILE A 66 3.42 -7.46 11.20
CA ILE A 66 4.65 -8.01 11.77
C ILE A 66 5.33 -8.95 10.77
N ALA A 67 4.60 -9.90 10.20
CA ALA A 67 5.15 -10.84 9.21
C ALA A 67 5.72 -10.12 7.98
N GLN A 68 5.04 -9.08 7.49
CA GLN A 68 5.52 -8.27 6.37
C GLN A 68 6.82 -7.51 6.72
N ASN A 69 6.90 -6.94 7.92
CA ASN A 69 8.11 -6.26 8.42
C ASN A 69 9.28 -7.23 8.56
N LEU A 70 9.07 -8.41 9.14
CA LEU A 70 10.08 -9.47 9.23
C LEU A 70 10.60 -9.88 7.85
N ARG A 71 9.70 -10.06 6.88
CA ARG A 71 10.08 -10.38 5.49
C ARG A 71 10.90 -9.26 4.84
N ARG A 72 10.58 -7.99 5.11
CA ARG A 72 11.36 -6.85 4.63
C ARG A 72 12.75 -6.85 5.23
N MET A 73 12.87 -7.08 6.54
CA MET A 73 14.18 -7.17 7.22
C MET A 73 15.02 -8.32 6.66
N ALA A 74 14.45 -9.52 6.53
CA ALA A 74 15.14 -10.67 5.97
C ALA A 74 15.72 -10.39 4.58
N LYS A 75 15.00 -9.65 3.73
CA LYS A 75 15.50 -9.24 2.40
C LYS A 75 16.66 -8.27 2.46
N LEU A 76 16.68 -7.36 3.44
CA LEU A 76 17.76 -6.39 3.63
C LEU A 76 19.01 -7.08 4.18
N THR A 77 18.84 -8.05 5.08
CA THR A 77 19.95 -8.81 5.67
C THR A 77 20.49 -9.91 4.75
N SER A 78 19.70 -10.42 3.80
CA SER A 78 20.12 -11.47 2.87
C SER A 78 20.92 -10.96 1.67
N GLN A 79 20.99 -9.63 1.46
CA GLN A 79 21.93 -9.06 0.50
C GLN A 79 23.32 -9.16 1.16
N GLY A 80 24.11 -10.17 0.75
CA GLY A 80 25.52 -10.25 1.13
C GLY A 80 26.28 -8.98 0.72
N PRO A 81 27.50 -8.74 1.24
CA PRO A 81 28.29 -7.59 0.84
C PRO A 81 28.38 -7.53 -0.70
N PRO A 82 28.33 -6.34 -1.31
CA PRO A 82 28.44 -6.22 -2.76
C PRO A 82 29.69 -7.00 -3.20
N PHE A 83 29.50 -7.96 -4.11
CA PHE A 83 30.59 -8.76 -4.68
C PHE A 83 31.46 -7.86 -5.57
N ASN A 84 32.27 -7.00 -4.96
CA ASN A 84 33.37 -6.33 -5.64
C ASN A 84 34.53 -7.32 -5.78
N ARG A 85 34.51 -8.12 -6.85
CA ARG A 85 35.75 -8.72 -7.36
C ARG A 85 36.56 -7.60 -8.01
N ILE A 86 37.32 -6.86 -7.21
CA ILE A 86 38.46 -6.10 -7.74
C ILE A 86 39.56 -7.14 -7.93
N GLY A 87 39.71 -7.62 -9.17
CA GLY A 87 40.87 -8.40 -9.55
C GLY A 87 42.11 -7.53 -9.40
N ALA A 88 43.05 -7.98 -8.57
CA ALA A 88 44.40 -7.44 -8.56
C ALA A 88 45.09 -7.78 -9.90
N PRO A 89 45.72 -6.84 -10.60
CA PRO A 89 46.57 -7.18 -11.74
C PRO A 89 47.85 -7.85 -11.24
N ALA A 90 48.32 -8.80 -12.06
CA ALA A 90 49.52 -9.62 -11.85
C ALA A 90 50.82 -8.81 -11.81
#